data_AF-A0A542E6S4-F1
#
_entry.id   AF-A0A542E6S4-F1
#
_cell.length_a   1.000
_cell.length_b   1.000
_cell.length_c   1.000
_cell.angle_alpha   90.00
_cell.angle_beta   90.00
_cell.angle_gamma   90.00
#
_symmetry.space_group_name_H-M   'P 1'
#
loop_
_entity.id
_entity.type
_entity.pdbx_description
1 polymer ?
#
loop_
_entity_poly.entity_id
_entity_poly.type
_entity_poly.pdbx_seq_one_letter_code
_entity_poly.pdbx_strand_id
1 'polypeptide(L)'
;MRDGAGGSSVTAVTRRTRRLVVLAAVAVVLTALTGLASAPAVSAAAPTPPSQYGDSWDNPRTPEPPVAVPATRRCTERVVDHPFADFDVYHHQHVPPASCPGPWSKVVLRLDGSVAGRQFDRLGYVDIGGVRALTLSTPEPSAAGIHWHVEKDVTDLSALLEKRQDVSAFIGNVVDTTYTGVLDVTVDLDFYATGPGAPAADVPDAVLPLADPVRDGTDLVGSMTLPRNATRLLAAVDATGSGGGCEEFWDTSAPTSTGYSCSDGLPYREVDVSIDGRLAGVAAPYAVVYTGGWSNPFLWYTTPSPKAFDIPALGYDLTPFVGTLTDGRPHQLRVHVVGLPDGQSGWTLSPSFRVWRDAGATQVTGGLTSSSTGEPKVTSDVAGTGDGPGHVDLTATRSFTATGWVRTSTGRVTTTVQRALRNTSAHVWTDQEGDDTLHAAWRDTQTVTATPAAGRATVTTDERRYAKDGTLGFHPHAGVDGAYDVTGDLAITWHAGHVVTRGASVLADHQETSGYDGTASWVYGVPREDRHGEADTRSWSTVTDRGADGSTTSYQRRLHSVNGVVVADRTTWS
;
A
#
# COMPACT_ATOMS: atom_id res chain seq x y z
N MET A 1 48.01 -6.83 -47.20
CA MET A 1 47.84 -7.64 -48.42
C MET A 1 46.37 -7.59 -48.78
N ARG A 2 46.09 -6.88 -49.88
CA ARG A 2 44.94 -6.90 -50.81
C ARG A 2 43.52 -6.94 -50.26
N ASP A 3 42.51 -6.26 -50.80
CA ASP A 3 42.30 -5.17 -51.78
C ASP A 3 40.76 -4.95 -51.70
N GLY A 4 40.23 -3.73 -51.58
CA GLY A 4 39.71 -2.92 -52.71
C GLY A 4 38.24 -3.30 -53.04
N ALA A 5 37.22 -2.46 -53.18
CA ALA A 5 37.01 -1.01 -53.43
C ALA A 5 35.90 -0.88 -54.51
N GLY A 6 34.98 0.09 -54.34
CA GLY A 6 34.22 0.78 -55.41
C GLY A 6 32.92 0.09 -55.88
N GLY A 7 31.79 0.76 -56.12
CA GLY A 7 31.47 2.18 -56.20
C GLY A 7 30.50 2.46 -57.37
N SER A 8 29.43 3.24 -57.12
CA SER A 8 28.69 4.10 -58.08
C SER A 8 27.89 3.41 -59.23
N SER A 9 26.81 3.92 -59.84
CA SER A 9 25.90 5.07 -59.66
C SER A 9 24.89 5.09 -60.85
N VAL A 10 23.65 5.58 -60.63
CA VAL A 10 22.93 6.59 -61.46
C VAL A 10 22.02 6.20 -62.69
N THR A 11 20.79 6.77 -62.63
CA THR A 11 19.78 7.23 -63.65
C THR A 11 18.89 6.30 -64.50
N ALA A 12 17.58 6.36 -64.17
CA ALA A 12 16.42 6.92 -64.91
C ALA A 12 16.25 6.78 -66.45
N VAL A 13 15.00 6.53 -66.89
CA VAL A 13 14.14 7.40 -67.76
C VAL A 13 13.06 6.61 -68.57
N THR A 14 11.79 6.81 -68.16
CA THR A 14 10.50 7.07 -68.87
C THR A 14 9.93 6.31 -70.10
N ARG A 15 8.58 6.09 -69.98
CA ARG A 15 7.43 6.43 -70.87
C ARG A 15 7.09 5.60 -72.13
N ARG A 16 5.79 5.21 -72.27
CA ARG A 16 4.75 5.73 -73.23
C ARG A 16 3.52 4.78 -73.37
N THR A 17 2.30 5.19 -72.95
CA THR A 17 1.11 5.70 -73.72
C THR A 17 0.28 4.73 -74.59
N ARG A 18 -1.07 4.74 -74.44
CA ARG A 18 -2.12 5.17 -75.43
C ARG A 18 -3.55 4.75 -74.97
N ARG A 19 -4.52 5.69 -74.83
CA ARG A 19 -5.72 6.02 -75.70
C ARG A 19 -6.92 5.05 -75.50
N LEU A 20 -8.23 5.38 -75.55
CA LEU A 20 -9.08 6.55 -75.81
C LEU A 20 -10.56 6.17 -75.48
N VAL A 21 -11.47 7.16 -75.52
CA VAL A 21 -12.92 7.14 -75.87
C VAL A 21 -13.91 7.58 -74.77
N VAL A 22 -14.79 8.48 -75.21
CA VAL A 22 -15.81 9.31 -74.54
C VAL A 22 -17.20 8.82 -74.99
N LEU A 23 -18.22 8.78 -74.12
CA LEU A 23 -19.52 9.48 -74.24
C LEU A 23 -20.66 8.93 -73.36
N ALA A 24 -21.49 9.88 -72.94
CA ALA A 24 -22.94 9.87 -72.70
C ALA A 24 -23.50 9.48 -71.31
N ALA A 25 -24.37 10.37 -70.86
CA ALA A 25 -25.00 10.49 -69.56
C ALA A 25 -26.34 9.74 -69.46
N VAL A 26 -26.67 9.27 -68.25
CA VAL A 26 -28.04 9.21 -67.75
C VAL A 26 -28.01 9.62 -66.28
N ALA A 27 -28.72 10.71 -65.96
CA ALA A 27 -28.99 11.14 -64.60
C ALA A 27 -30.15 10.33 -64.03
N VAL A 28 -29.94 9.68 -62.88
CA VAL A 28 -30.99 9.32 -61.93
C VAL A 28 -30.53 9.79 -60.56
N VAL A 29 -31.19 10.84 -60.07
CA VAL A 29 -31.07 11.29 -58.68
C VAL A 29 -31.88 10.33 -57.83
N LEU A 30 -31.22 9.56 -56.97
CA LEU A 30 -31.83 9.02 -55.75
C LEU A 30 -30.97 9.43 -54.56
N THR A 31 -31.52 10.35 -53.78
CA THR A 31 -31.14 10.64 -52.40
C THR A 31 -31.24 9.38 -51.55
N ALA A 32 -30.12 8.87 -51.06
CA ALA A 32 -30.08 7.91 -49.96
C ALA A 32 -29.25 8.53 -48.83
N LEU A 33 -29.94 8.94 -47.77
CA LEU A 33 -29.33 9.28 -46.50
C LEU A 33 -28.52 8.06 -46.01
N THR A 34 -27.23 8.24 -45.80
CA THR A 34 -26.43 7.28 -45.04
C THR A 34 -26.81 7.41 -43.57
N GLY A 35 -27.83 6.64 -43.17
CA GLY A 35 -28.08 6.32 -41.77
C GLY A 35 -26.88 5.57 -41.21
N LEU A 36 -26.12 6.23 -40.34
CA LEU A 36 -25.25 5.57 -39.38
C LEU A 36 -26.16 4.72 -38.49
N ALA A 37 -26.30 3.43 -38.82
CA ALA A 37 -26.90 2.47 -37.93
C ALA A 37 -25.96 2.30 -36.73
N SER A 38 -26.27 3.01 -35.65
CA SER A 38 -25.76 2.71 -34.32
C SER A 38 -26.13 1.26 -34.02
N ALA A 39 -25.15 0.35 -34.08
CA ALA A 39 -25.34 -0.97 -33.51
C ALA A 39 -25.68 -0.77 -32.03
N PRO A 40 -26.80 -1.31 -31.51
CA PRO A 40 -27.09 -1.21 -30.09
C PRO A 40 -25.94 -1.88 -29.34
N ALA A 41 -25.33 -1.16 -28.40
CA ALA A 41 -24.42 -1.76 -27.45
C ALA A 41 -25.19 -2.88 -26.76
N VAL A 42 -24.81 -4.14 -27.02
CA VAL A 42 -25.32 -5.28 -26.28
C VAL A 42 -24.77 -5.10 -24.87
N SER A 43 -25.58 -4.52 -23.98
CA SER A 43 -25.30 -4.54 -22.55
C SER A 43 -25.28 -6.01 -22.15
N ALA A 44 -24.09 -6.55 -21.86
CA ALA A 44 -24.01 -7.85 -21.21
C ALA A 44 -24.88 -7.77 -19.95
N ALA A 45 -25.82 -8.70 -19.81
CA ALA A 45 -26.61 -8.79 -18.59
C ALA A 45 -25.64 -8.98 -17.42
N ALA A 46 -25.86 -8.27 -16.31
CA ALA A 46 -25.08 -8.50 -15.10
C ALA A 46 -25.17 -9.99 -14.73
N PRO A 47 -24.06 -10.62 -14.33
CA PRO A 47 -24.09 -12.03 -13.94
C PRO A 47 -25.08 -12.21 -12.79
N THR A 48 -25.88 -13.28 -12.85
CA THR A 48 -26.80 -13.61 -11.75
C THR A 48 -25.99 -14.31 -10.66
N PRO A 49 -25.83 -13.70 -9.47
CA PRO A 49 -25.08 -14.32 -8.38
C PRO A 49 -25.83 -15.55 -7.85
N PRO A 50 -25.11 -16.56 -7.32
CA PRO A 50 -25.75 -17.68 -6.63
C PRO A 50 -26.41 -17.22 -5.32
N SER A 51 -27.29 -18.06 -4.75
CA SER A 51 -27.94 -17.75 -3.46
C SER A 51 -26.99 -17.79 -2.27
N GLN A 52 -25.90 -18.57 -2.38
CA GLN A 52 -24.81 -18.70 -1.40
C GLN A 52 -23.51 -18.99 -2.14
N TYR A 53 -22.36 -18.86 -1.47
CA TYR A 53 -21.07 -19.26 -2.01
C TYR A 53 -21.05 -20.74 -2.40
N GLY A 54 -20.46 -21.02 -3.56
CA GLY A 54 -20.12 -22.38 -4.01
C GLY A 54 -18.64 -22.68 -3.87
N ASP A 55 -18.17 -23.68 -4.61
CA ASP A 55 -16.75 -24.09 -4.61
C ASP A 55 -15.83 -23.18 -5.45
N SER A 56 -16.40 -22.17 -6.12
CA SER A 56 -15.69 -21.22 -6.98
C SER A 56 -16.24 -19.81 -6.78
N TRP A 57 -15.37 -18.82 -6.93
CA TRP A 57 -15.70 -17.40 -6.95
C TRP A 57 -14.78 -16.64 -7.91
N ASP A 58 -15.16 -15.42 -8.24
CA ASP A 58 -14.38 -14.51 -9.09
C ASP A 58 -13.04 -14.16 -8.44
N ASN A 59 -12.05 -13.85 -9.28
CA ASN A 59 -10.79 -13.28 -8.83
C ASN A 59 -11.01 -12.00 -8.00
N PRO A 60 -10.27 -11.82 -6.89
CA PRO A 60 -10.37 -10.61 -6.09
C PRO A 60 -10.02 -9.36 -6.89
N ARG A 61 -10.74 -8.26 -6.63
CA ARG A 61 -10.53 -6.96 -7.29
C ARG A 61 -10.42 -5.85 -6.26
N THR A 62 -9.44 -4.98 -6.44
CA THR A 62 -9.27 -3.75 -5.67
C THR A 62 -9.86 -2.55 -6.42
N PRO A 63 -10.48 -1.59 -5.71
CA PRO A 63 -11.04 -0.41 -6.35
C PRO A 63 -10.00 0.68 -6.65
N GLU A 64 -8.78 0.61 -6.12
CA GLU A 64 -7.72 1.58 -6.37
C GLU A 64 -7.34 1.68 -7.86
N PRO A 65 -6.91 2.87 -8.33
CA PRO A 65 -6.49 3.02 -9.72
C PRO A 65 -5.21 2.23 -10.01
N PRO A 66 -5.02 1.76 -11.25
CA PRO A 66 -3.72 1.26 -11.67
C PRO A 66 -2.66 2.36 -11.58
N VAL A 67 -1.40 1.95 -11.44
CA VAL A 67 -0.29 2.90 -11.35
C VAL A 67 -0.13 3.62 -12.68
N ALA A 68 -0.23 4.95 -12.66
CA ALA A 68 -0.03 5.77 -13.86
C ALA A 68 1.41 5.61 -14.38
N VAL A 69 1.53 5.33 -15.69
CA VAL A 69 2.81 5.10 -16.36
C VAL A 69 2.96 5.99 -17.60
N PRO A 70 4.18 6.48 -17.88
CA PRO A 70 4.43 7.27 -19.08
C PRO A 70 4.43 6.40 -20.34
N ALA A 71 4.05 6.98 -21.47
CA ALA A 71 4.12 6.34 -22.79
C ALA A 71 5.55 6.36 -23.36
N THR A 72 6.51 5.82 -22.59
CA THR A 72 7.93 5.70 -22.99
C THR A 72 8.35 4.25 -23.12
N ARG A 73 9.61 4.02 -23.51
CA ARG A 73 10.17 2.66 -23.59
C ARG A 73 10.15 2.01 -22.20
N ARG A 74 9.50 0.85 -22.11
CA ARG A 74 9.46 -0.03 -20.93
C ARG A 74 10.49 -1.15 -21.08
N CYS A 75 11.23 -1.43 -20.01
CA CYS A 75 12.00 -2.66 -19.84
C CYS A 75 11.50 -3.39 -18.59
N THR A 76 11.32 -4.70 -18.69
CA THR A 76 10.78 -5.54 -17.61
C THR A 76 11.86 -6.49 -17.12
N GLU A 77 11.97 -6.66 -15.81
CA GLU A 77 12.82 -7.65 -15.17
C GLU A 77 12.00 -8.46 -14.17
N ARG A 78 11.99 -9.78 -14.34
CA ARG A 78 11.44 -10.74 -13.39
C ARG A 78 12.40 -10.87 -12.20
N VAL A 79 11.94 -10.48 -11.01
CA VAL A 79 12.73 -10.56 -9.78
C VAL A 79 12.25 -11.66 -8.82
N VAL A 80 11.01 -12.13 -8.95
CA VAL A 80 10.47 -13.30 -8.23
C VAL A 80 9.70 -14.17 -9.20
N ASP A 81 9.95 -15.46 -9.21
CA ASP A 81 9.18 -16.49 -9.92
C ASP A 81 9.22 -17.76 -9.06
N HIS A 82 8.23 -17.91 -8.17
CA HIS A 82 8.34 -18.90 -7.11
C HIS A 82 6.99 -19.46 -6.63
N PRO A 83 6.87 -20.79 -6.49
CA PRO A 83 5.78 -21.43 -5.76
C PRO A 83 6.07 -21.42 -4.26
N PHE A 84 5.37 -20.59 -3.49
CA PHE A 84 5.49 -20.56 -2.03
C PHE A 84 4.65 -21.69 -1.41
N ALA A 85 5.33 -22.73 -0.90
CA ALA A 85 4.72 -23.93 -0.31
C ALA A 85 5.17 -24.23 1.13
N ASP A 86 6.16 -23.48 1.63
CA ASP A 86 6.76 -23.65 2.95
C ASP A 86 7.18 -22.27 3.52
N PHE A 87 8.11 -22.27 4.48
CA PHE A 87 8.61 -21.06 5.13
C PHE A 87 10.00 -20.63 4.62
N ASP A 88 10.46 -21.16 3.48
CA ASP A 88 11.73 -20.75 2.91
C ASP A 88 11.64 -19.33 2.33
N VAL A 89 12.74 -18.58 2.46
CA VAL A 89 12.88 -17.27 1.83
C VAL A 89 13.42 -17.47 0.43
N TYR A 90 12.68 -17.01 -0.58
CA TYR A 90 13.16 -16.97 -1.95
C TYR A 90 14.23 -15.89 -2.10
N HIS A 91 15.31 -16.20 -2.82
CA HIS A 91 16.39 -15.27 -3.09
C HIS A 91 16.67 -15.16 -4.59
N HIS A 92 16.93 -13.93 -5.05
CA HIS A 92 17.32 -13.62 -6.43
C HIS A 92 18.32 -12.45 -6.44
N GLN A 93 18.97 -12.22 -7.57
CA GLN A 93 19.81 -11.04 -7.75
C GLN A 93 19.22 -10.14 -8.82
N HIS A 94 18.74 -8.97 -8.42
CA HIS A 94 18.36 -7.89 -9.33
C HIS A 94 19.59 -7.40 -10.09
N VAL A 95 19.45 -7.24 -11.40
CA VAL A 95 20.47 -6.66 -12.28
C VAL A 95 19.83 -5.58 -13.15
N PRO A 96 20.25 -4.30 -13.00
CA PRO A 96 19.65 -3.19 -13.74
C PRO A 96 19.60 -3.49 -15.26
N PRO A 97 18.46 -3.31 -15.93
CA PRO A 97 18.31 -3.73 -17.32
C PRO A 97 19.17 -2.87 -18.24
N ALA A 98 20.19 -3.48 -18.87
CA ALA A 98 21.13 -2.79 -19.77
C ALA A 98 20.45 -2.11 -20.97
N SER A 99 19.25 -2.56 -21.36
CA SER A 99 18.44 -1.98 -22.42
C SER A 99 17.69 -0.70 -22.02
N CYS A 100 17.56 -0.42 -20.72
CA CYS A 100 16.98 0.79 -20.15
C CYS A 100 17.83 1.23 -18.95
N PRO A 101 19.06 1.74 -19.16
CA PRO A 101 19.83 2.31 -18.06
C PRO A 101 19.09 3.52 -17.48
N GLY A 102 19.26 3.75 -16.18
CA GLY A 102 18.77 4.95 -15.52
C GLY A 102 19.42 6.23 -16.08
N PRO A 103 18.86 7.40 -15.76
CA PRO A 103 17.71 7.59 -14.87
C PRO A 103 16.38 7.19 -15.53
N TRP A 104 15.38 6.88 -14.72
CA TRP A 104 14.04 6.49 -15.17
C TRP A 104 13.02 7.58 -14.85
N SER A 105 11.93 7.61 -15.63
CA SER A 105 10.75 8.43 -15.32
C SER A 105 9.80 7.77 -14.34
N LYS A 106 9.80 6.43 -14.31
CA LYS A 106 8.94 5.63 -13.44
C LYS A 106 9.56 4.24 -13.28
N VAL A 107 9.41 3.65 -12.11
CA VAL A 107 9.60 2.22 -11.87
C VAL A 107 8.36 1.67 -11.18
N VAL A 108 7.78 0.59 -11.74
CA VAL A 108 6.58 -0.04 -11.20
C VAL A 108 6.88 -1.49 -10.83
N LEU A 109 6.56 -1.87 -9.60
CA LEU A 109 6.53 -3.26 -9.17
C LEU A 109 5.17 -3.84 -9.53
N ARG A 110 5.14 -4.99 -10.22
CA ARG A 110 3.94 -5.73 -10.57
C ARG A 110 4.02 -7.12 -9.99
N LEU A 111 3.05 -7.48 -9.15
CA LEU A 111 2.91 -8.84 -8.63
C LEU A 111 1.70 -9.50 -9.27
N ASP A 112 1.90 -10.68 -9.82
CA ASP A 112 0.84 -11.57 -10.29
C ASP A 112 0.90 -12.86 -9.50
N GLY A 113 -0.23 -13.26 -8.92
CA GLY A 113 -0.34 -14.46 -8.11
C GLY A 113 -1.47 -15.38 -8.54
N SER A 114 -1.30 -16.67 -8.28
CA SER A 114 -2.37 -17.67 -8.39
C SER A 114 -2.31 -18.70 -7.27
N VAL A 115 -3.48 -19.16 -6.84
CA VAL A 115 -3.60 -20.24 -5.84
C VAL A 115 -4.90 -20.99 -6.05
N ALA A 116 -4.89 -22.30 -5.83
CA ALA A 116 -6.07 -23.17 -5.92
C ALA A 116 -6.13 -24.18 -4.78
N GLY A 117 -7.33 -24.64 -4.46
CA GLY A 117 -7.57 -25.61 -3.39
C GLY A 117 -7.93 -24.93 -2.07
N ARG A 118 -7.36 -25.39 -0.95
CA ARG A 118 -7.64 -24.85 0.38
C ARG A 118 -6.40 -24.18 0.96
N GLN A 119 -6.52 -22.90 1.34
CA GLN A 119 -5.47 -22.15 2.03
C GLN A 119 -6.09 -20.98 2.79
N PHE A 120 -5.43 -20.52 3.87
CA PHE A 120 -5.76 -19.24 4.51
C PHE A 120 -4.93 -18.12 3.91
N ASP A 121 -5.28 -16.87 4.24
CA ASP A 121 -4.47 -15.73 3.86
C ASP A 121 -3.09 -15.79 4.52
N ARG A 122 -2.08 -15.32 3.80
CA ARG A 122 -0.68 -15.32 4.24
C ARG A 122 -0.12 -13.91 4.16
N LEU A 123 0.52 -13.47 5.24
CA LEU A 123 1.35 -12.29 5.18
C LEU A 123 2.64 -12.59 4.42
N GLY A 124 3.02 -11.66 3.57
CA GLY A 124 4.21 -11.78 2.75
C GLY A 124 4.92 -10.46 2.53
N TYR A 125 6.10 -10.56 1.94
CA TYR A 125 6.88 -9.41 1.54
C TYR A 125 7.83 -9.64 0.37
N VAL A 126 8.24 -8.52 -0.24
CA VAL A 126 9.34 -8.43 -1.20
C VAL A 126 10.31 -7.35 -0.73
N ASP A 127 11.55 -7.73 -0.48
CA ASP A 127 12.67 -6.84 -0.15
C ASP A 127 13.65 -6.77 -1.31
N ILE A 128 14.19 -5.58 -1.58
CA ILE A 128 15.25 -5.35 -2.55
C ILE A 128 16.35 -4.59 -1.85
N GLY A 129 17.58 -5.11 -1.83
CA GLY A 129 18.72 -4.48 -1.15
C GLY A 129 18.49 -4.23 0.35
N GLY A 130 17.71 -5.09 1.01
CA GLY A 130 17.30 -4.94 2.41
C GLY A 130 16.22 -3.87 2.66
N VAL A 131 15.59 -3.34 1.61
CA VAL A 131 14.50 -2.37 1.68
C VAL A 131 13.20 -3.03 1.27
N ARG A 132 12.18 -2.95 2.13
CA ARG A 132 10.82 -3.42 1.85
C ARG A 132 10.20 -2.65 0.70
N ALA A 133 9.95 -3.35 -0.40
CA ALA A 133 9.26 -2.82 -1.57
C ALA A 133 7.75 -3.08 -1.49
N LEU A 134 7.34 -4.27 -1.01
CA LEU A 134 5.93 -4.65 -0.88
C LEU A 134 5.71 -5.46 0.40
N THR A 135 4.66 -5.12 1.15
CA THR A 135 4.10 -5.92 2.24
C THR A 135 2.64 -6.21 1.89
N LEU A 136 2.17 -7.45 2.05
CA LEU A 136 0.82 -7.85 1.60
C LEU A 136 0.22 -8.97 2.46
N SER A 137 -1.11 -9.10 2.44
CA SER A 137 -1.83 -10.35 2.75
C SER A 137 -2.36 -10.98 1.45
N THR A 138 -2.20 -12.30 1.27
CA THR A 138 -2.65 -13.02 0.07
C THR A 138 -4.13 -13.39 0.16
N PRO A 139 -4.89 -13.37 -0.96
CA PRO A 139 -6.28 -13.82 -0.92
C PRO A 139 -6.42 -15.31 -0.58
N GLU A 140 -7.53 -15.67 0.04
CA GLU A 140 -7.93 -17.07 0.21
C GLU A 140 -8.49 -17.66 -1.11
N PRO A 141 -8.05 -18.86 -1.53
CA PRO A 141 -8.41 -19.46 -2.80
C PRO A 141 -9.76 -20.17 -2.80
N SER A 142 -10.34 -20.24 -4.00
CA SER A 142 -11.38 -21.22 -4.31
C SER A 142 -10.79 -22.59 -4.61
N ALA A 143 -11.62 -23.64 -4.60
CA ALA A 143 -11.17 -24.98 -4.98
C ALA A 143 -10.72 -25.03 -6.44
N ALA A 144 -11.39 -24.26 -7.32
CA ALA A 144 -11.04 -24.13 -8.74
C ALA A 144 -9.81 -23.26 -8.98
N GLY A 145 -9.49 -22.37 -8.04
CA GLY A 145 -8.39 -21.42 -8.10
C GLY A 145 -8.82 -20.00 -8.39
N ILE A 146 -7.92 -19.08 -8.06
CA ILE A 146 -8.05 -17.64 -8.30
C ILE A 146 -6.72 -17.07 -8.79
N HIS A 147 -6.79 -15.88 -9.36
CA HIS A 147 -5.65 -15.02 -9.68
C HIS A 147 -5.82 -13.65 -9.04
N TRP A 148 -4.73 -13.01 -8.64
CA TRP A 148 -4.75 -11.63 -8.18
C TRP A 148 -3.55 -10.86 -8.73
N HIS A 149 -3.69 -9.53 -8.73
CA HIS A 149 -2.71 -8.62 -9.28
C HIS A 149 -2.50 -7.42 -8.36
N VAL A 150 -1.26 -6.96 -8.22
CA VAL A 150 -0.88 -5.76 -7.46
C VAL A 150 0.08 -4.93 -8.29
N GLU A 151 -0.16 -3.62 -8.37
CA GLU A 151 0.80 -2.65 -8.90
C GLU A 151 1.21 -1.69 -7.80
N LYS A 152 2.52 -1.41 -7.70
CA LYS A 152 3.03 -0.41 -6.77
C LYS A 152 4.07 0.48 -7.45
N ASP A 153 3.93 1.79 -7.25
CA ASP A 153 4.97 2.73 -7.62
C ASP A 153 6.16 2.60 -6.67
N VAL A 154 7.30 2.18 -7.23
CA VAL A 154 8.57 2.04 -6.49
C VAL A 154 9.64 2.95 -7.08
N THR A 155 9.23 4.03 -7.76
CA THR A 155 10.14 4.99 -8.40
C THR A 155 11.09 5.64 -7.39
N ASP A 156 10.66 5.80 -6.14
CA ASP A 156 11.51 6.31 -5.05
C ASP A 156 12.70 5.38 -4.73
N LEU A 157 12.65 4.11 -5.13
CA LEU A 157 13.74 3.14 -4.99
C LEU A 157 14.78 3.21 -6.12
N SER A 158 14.64 4.14 -7.08
CA SER A 158 15.50 4.20 -8.27
C SER A 158 17.00 4.18 -7.95
N ALA A 159 17.48 4.93 -6.96
CA ALA A 159 18.91 4.96 -6.60
C ALA A 159 19.44 3.61 -6.07
N LEU A 160 18.55 2.75 -5.55
CA LEU A 160 18.86 1.38 -5.16
C LEU A 160 18.93 0.46 -6.39
N LEU A 161 17.94 0.60 -7.28
CA LEU A 161 17.74 -0.21 -8.48
C LEU A 161 18.72 0.11 -9.61
N GLU A 162 19.46 1.22 -9.54
CA GLU A 162 20.56 1.50 -10.48
C GLU A 162 21.77 0.56 -10.31
N LYS A 163 21.75 -0.27 -9.26
CA LYS A 163 22.84 -1.19 -8.90
C LYS A 163 22.31 -2.60 -8.80
N ARG A 164 23.24 -3.57 -8.84
CA ARG A 164 22.91 -4.95 -8.47
C ARG A 164 22.46 -4.98 -7.01
N GLN A 165 21.37 -5.67 -6.75
CA GLN A 165 20.80 -5.83 -5.41
C GLN A 165 20.39 -7.28 -5.18
N ASP A 166 20.50 -7.73 -3.94
CA ASP A 166 19.84 -8.96 -3.54
C ASP A 166 18.34 -8.70 -3.40
N VAL A 167 17.54 -9.63 -3.91
CA VAL A 167 16.09 -9.64 -3.76
C VAL A 167 15.76 -10.81 -2.84
N SER A 168 14.91 -10.57 -1.85
CA SER A 168 14.32 -11.63 -1.04
C SER A 168 12.81 -11.49 -1.02
N ALA A 169 12.11 -12.61 -1.19
CA ALA A 169 10.66 -12.65 -1.09
C ALA A 169 10.26 -13.79 -0.17
N PHE A 170 9.22 -13.56 0.63
CA PHE A 170 8.73 -14.53 1.59
C PHE A 170 7.22 -14.45 1.66
N ILE A 171 6.57 -15.60 1.56
CA ILE A 171 5.15 -15.80 1.87
C ILE A 171 5.08 -17.12 2.61
N GLY A 172 5.08 -17.07 3.95
CA GLY A 172 5.16 -18.27 4.78
C GLY A 172 3.91 -19.13 4.62
N ASN A 173 4.08 -20.35 4.10
CA ASN A 173 2.98 -21.22 3.76
C ASN A 173 3.10 -22.60 4.42
N VAL A 174 1.97 -23.27 4.57
CA VAL A 174 1.89 -24.68 4.98
C VAL A 174 1.10 -25.41 3.90
N VAL A 175 1.73 -26.41 3.29
CA VAL A 175 1.08 -27.27 2.31
C VAL A 175 1.09 -28.72 2.80
N ASP A 176 -0.12 -29.27 3.00
CA ASP A 176 -0.34 -30.63 3.47
C ASP A 176 -1.65 -31.21 2.90
N THR A 177 -2.15 -32.31 3.47
CA THR A 177 -3.39 -32.96 3.01
C THR A 177 -4.65 -32.14 3.26
N THR A 178 -4.58 -31.14 4.15
CA THR A 178 -5.69 -30.23 4.49
C THR A 178 -5.53 -28.90 3.75
N TYR A 179 -4.35 -28.29 3.84
CA TYR A 179 -4.01 -27.02 3.20
C TYR A 179 -3.29 -27.32 1.89
N THR A 180 -4.02 -27.39 0.79
CA THR A 180 -3.47 -27.84 -0.50
C THR A 180 -2.99 -26.70 -1.39
N GLY A 181 -3.25 -25.44 -1.01
CA GLY A 181 -2.96 -24.28 -1.85
C GLY A 181 -1.49 -23.87 -1.80
N VAL A 182 -0.81 -24.06 -2.92
CA VAL A 182 0.50 -23.46 -3.23
C VAL A 182 0.27 -22.07 -3.81
N LEU A 183 1.02 -21.08 -3.32
CA LEU A 183 0.93 -19.69 -3.78
C LEU A 183 1.98 -19.46 -4.87
N ASP A 184 1.58 -19.62 -6.13
CA ASP A 184 2.43 -19.34 -7.29
C ASP A 184 2.47 -17.83 -7.53
N VAL A 185 3.64 -17.22 -7.32
CA VAL A 185 3.79 -15.75 -7.37
C VAL A 185 4.93 -15.36 -8.30
N THR A 186 4.65 -14.36 -9.14
CA THR A 186 5.66 -13.66 -9.94
C THR A 186 5.69 -12.19 -9.61
N VAL A 187 6.89 -11.60 -9.60
CA VAL A 187 7.08 -10.16 -9.40
C VAL A 187 8.01 -9.61 -10.48
N ASP A 188 7.51 -8.63 -11.21
CA ASP A 188 8.20 -7.90 -12.26
C ASP A 188 8.51 -6.46 -11.82
N LEU A 189 9.70 -5.96 -12.14
CA LEU A 189 10.06 -4.55 -12.08
C LEU A 189 10.04 -3.97 -13.49
N ASP A 190 9.20 -2.97 -13.69
CA ASP A 190 9.04 -2.27 -14.96
C ASP A 190 9.67 -0.88 -14.93
N PHE A 191 10.74 -0.75 -15.69
CA PHE A 191 11.54 0.46 -15.82
C PHE A 191 11.09 1.26 -17.04
N TYR A 192 10.60 2.47 -16.82
CA TYR A 192 10.17 3.38 -17.88
C TYR A 192 11.24 4.43 -18.13
N ALA A 193 11.85 4.38 -19.31
CA ALA A 193 12.89 5.32 -19.71
C ALA A 193 12.37 6.76 -19.81
N THR A 194 13.27 7.73 -19.71
CA THR A 194 12.96 9.14 -19.98
C THR A 194 12.60 9.37 -21.44
N GLY A 195 11.73 10.34 -21.71
CA GLY A 195 11.35 10.73 -23.06
C GLY A 195 10.63 12.08 -23.12
N PRO A 196 10.18 12.51 -24.31
CA PRO A 196 9.37 13.73 -24.44
C PRO A 196 8.14 13.69 -23.54
N GLY A 197 8.00 14.66 -22.64
CA GLY A 197 6.89 14.71 -21.67
C GLY A 197 7.04 13.79 -20.45
N ALA A 198 8.11 13.01 -20.37
CA ALA A 198 8.44 12.14 -19.25
C ALA A 198 9.91 12.35 -18.85
N PRO A 199 10.23 13.41 -18.07
CA PRO A 199 11.59 13.64 -17.58
C PRO A 199 11.98 12.56 -16.57
N ALA A 200 13.26 12.53 -16.17
CA ALA A 200 13.68 11.74 -15.01
C ALA A 200 12.85 12.14 -13.78
N ALA A 201 12.45 11.15 -12.98
CA ALA A 201 11.70 11.41 -11.76
C ALA A 201 12.57 12.14 -10.73
N ASP A 202 11.95 13.02 -9.94
CA ASP A 202 12.60 13.63 -8.76
C ASP A 202 12.61 12.61 -7.62
N VAL A 203 13.72 11.87 -7.53
CA VAL A 203 13.90 10.72 -6.64
C VAL A 203 15.01 10.99 -5.62
N PRO A 204 15.06 10.23 -4.51
CA PRO A 204 16.18 10.30 -3.58
C PRO A 204 17.50 9.95 -4.26
N ASP A 205 18.58 10.60 -3.85
CA ASP A 205 19.93 10.32 -4.35
C ASP A 205 20.54 9.03 -3.78
N ALA A 206 20.00 8.56 -2.65
CA ALA A 206 20.33 7.29 -2.05
C ALA A 206 19.12 6.71 -1.31
N VAL A 207 19.02 5.39 -1.32
CA VAL A 207 18.08 4.63 -0.49
C VAL A 207 18.90 3.67 0.36
N LEU A 208 18.64 3.67 1.67
CA LEU A 208 19.42 2.91 2.64
C LEU A 208 18.50 1.97 3.43
N PRO A 209 18.88 0.70 3.62
CA PRO A 209 18.25 -0.16 4.63
C PRO A 209 18.70 0.24 6.03
N LEU A 210 18.07 -0.33 7.05
CA LEU A 210 18.65 -0.36 8.40
C LEU A 210 19.80 -1.37 8.43
N ALA A 211 21.01 -0.92 8.81
CA ALA A 211 22.16 -1.80 8.92
C ALA A 211 22.19 -2.50 10.28
N ASP A 212 22.62 -3.76 10.27
CA ASP A 212 22.77 -4.63 11.45
C ASP A 212 21.54 -4.63 12.37
N PRO A 213 20.32 -4.88 11.84
CA PRO A 213 19.10 -4.89 12.63
C PRO A 213 19.12 -6.01 13.67
N VAL A 214 18.82 -5.67 14.92
CA VAL A 214 18.70 -6.59 16.05
C VAL A 214 17.45 -6.27 16.86
N ARG A 215 16.87 -7.28 17.50
CA ARG A 215 15.79 -7.10 18.47
C ARG A 215 16.35 -6.74 19.84
N ASP A 216 15.78 -5.71 20.47
CA ASP A 216 16.00 -5.35 21.86
C ASP A 216 14.64 -5.36 22.56
N GLY A 217 14.25 -6.51 23.13
CA GLY A 217 12.87 -6.75 23.51
C GLY A 217 11.96 -6.76 22.27
N THR A 218 10.93 -5.92 22.29
CA THR A 218 10.00 -5.73 21.16
C THR A 218 10.51 -4.70 20.13
N ASP A 219 11.51 -3.90 20.49
CA ASP A 219 12.08 -2.87 19.63
C ASP A 219 12.93 -3.48 18.51
N LEU A 220 12.99 -2.78 17.38
CA LEU A 220 14.01 -3.00 16.37
C LEU A 220 15.09 -1.92 16.49
N VAL A 221 16.33 -2.34 16.68
CA VAL A 221 17.49 -1.45 16.80
C VAL A 221 18.48 -1.77 15.69
N GLY A 222 19.08 -0.75 15.10
CA GLY A 222 20.16 -0.91 14.13
C GLY A 222 20.93 0.37 13.94
N SER A 223 21.69 0.46 12.85
CA SER A 223 22.47 1.65 12.53
C SER A 223 22.20 2.20 11.13
N MET A 224 22.43 3.49 10.97
CA MET A 224 22.35 4.17 9.69
C MET A 224 23.53 5.14 9.58
N THR A 225 24.21 5.15 8.43
CA THR A 225 25.27 6.11 8.13
C THR A 225 24.83 6.97 6.95
N LEU A 226 24.63 8.27 7.16
CA LEU A 226 24.26 9.16 6.07
C LEU A 226 25.50 9.63 5.27
N PRO A 227 25.32 9.88 3.96
CA PRO A 227 26.27 10.68 3.20
C PRO A 227 26.50 12.03 3.88
N ARG A 228 27.76 12.46 3.96
CA ARG A 228 28.14 13.73 4.63
C ARG A 228 27.50 14.97 4.02
N ASN A 229 27.03 14.88 2.78
CA ASN A 229 26.36 15.96 2.07
C ASN A 229 24.84 15.77 1.99
N ALA A 230 24.24 14.95 2.85
CA ALA A 230 22.80 14.81 2.95
C ALA A 230 22.12 16.13 3.37
N THR A 231 20.96 16.42 2.79
CA THR A 231 20.15 17.63 3.04
C THR A 231 18.73 17.33 3.47
N ARG A 232 18.21 16.15 3.13
CA ARG A 232 16.86 15.68 3.46
C ARG A 232 16.92 14.19 3.78
N LEU A 233 16.13 13.78 4.76
CA LEU A 233 16.00 12.37 5.17
C LEU A 233 14.53 12.07 5.43
N LEU A 234 13.99 11.14 4.65
CA LEU A 234 12.69 10.54 4.95
C LEU A 234 12.89 9.09 5.37
N ALA A 235 12.07 8.60 6.29
CA ALA A 235 11.97 7.18 6.60
C ALA A 235 10.59 6.66 6.21
N ALA A 236 10.53 5.41 5.77
CA ALA A 236 9.31 4.61 5.72
C ALA A 236 9.51 3.40 6.63
N VAL A 237 8.50 3.09 7.45
CA VAL A 237 8.51 1.93 8.34
C VAL A 237 7.32 1.06 8.00
N ASP A 238 7.58 -0.10 7.38
CA ASP A 238 6.58 -1.17 7.32
C ASP A 238 6.44 -1.74 8.72
N ALA A 239 5.30 -1.47 9.35
CA ALA A 239 4.97 -1.89 10.71
C ALA A 239 3.64 -2.65 10.65
N THR A 240 3.71 -3.96 10.76
CA THR A 240 2.58 -4.86 10.48
C THR A 240 2.40 -5.79 11.69
N GLY A 241 1.20 -5.80 12.27
CA GLY A 241 0.80 -6.76 13.29
C GLY A 241 0.80 -8.19 12.75
N SER A 242 0.79 -9.19 13.61
CA SER A 242 0.95 -10.58 13.17
C SER A 242 -0.26 -11.03 12.37
N GLY A 243 -0.07 -11.95 11.41
CA GLY A 243 -1.17 -12.61 10.70
C GLY A 243 -1.79 -13.74 11.52
N GLY A 244 -2.01 -13.47 12.82
CA GLY A 244 -2.52 -14.42 13.80
C GLY A 244 -2.38 -13.89 15.23
N GLY A 245 -3.28 -14.31 16.11
CA GLY A 245 -3.34 -13.86 17.50
C GLY A 245 -3.87 -12.43 17.67
N CYS A 246 -3.82 -11.90 18.89
CA CYS A 246 -4.47 -10.62 19.20
C CYS A 246 -3.87 -9.42 18.44
N GLU A 247 -2.59 -9.45 18.08
CA GLU A 247 -1.95 -8.35 17.32
C GLU A 247 -2.37 -8.32 15.84
N GLU A 248 -3.13 -9.30 15.36
CA GLU A 248 -3.90 -9.18 14.12
C GLU A 248 -5.09 -8.22 14.29
N PHE A 249 -5.70 -8.24 15.48
CA PHE A 249 -6.93 -7.51 15.85
C PHE A 249 -6.67 -6.51 16.98
N TRP A 250 -5.48 -5.91 17.01
CA TRP A 250 -5.04 -5.03 18.10
C TRP A 250 -5.97 -3.85 18.33
N ASP A 251 -6.79 -3.48 17.35
CA ASP A 251 -7.79 -2.42 17.40
C ASP A 251 -9.07 -2.80 18.19
N THR A 252 -9.19 -4.06 18.59
CA THR A 252 -10.25 -4.59 19.47
C THR A 252 -9.69 -5.18 20.77
N SER A 253 -8.39 -5.06 21.04
CA SER A 253 -7.82 -5.67 22.26
C SER A 253 -8.39 -5.04 23.54
N ALA A 254 -8.48 -5.82 24.62
CA ALA A 254 -8.86 -5.32 25.93
C ALA A 254 -7.88 -5.75 27.04
N PRO A 255 -7.85 -5.06 28.20
CA PRO A 255 -7.04 -5.50 29.33
C PRO A 255 -7.45 -6.88 29.84
N THR A 256 -6.49 -7.73 30.22
CA THR A 256 -6.72 -9.09 30.74
C THR A 256 -7.75 -9.17 31.87
N SER A 257 -7.93 -8.09 32.65
CA SER A 257 -8.92 -8.03 33.73
C SER A 257 -10.38 -8.14 33.26
N THR A 258 -10.67 -7.87 31.98
CA THR A 258 -12.04 -7.93 31.47
C THR A 258 -12.49 -9.36 31.19
N GLY A 259 -11.56 -10.28 30.93
CA GLY A 259 -11.88 -11.65 30.48
C GLY A 259 -12.01 -11.81 28.96
N TYR A 260 -11.88 -10.72 28.20
CA TYR A 260 -11.98 -10.74 26.74
C TYR A 260 -10.86 -11.55 26.07
N SER A 261 -11.19 -12.26 25.00
CA SER A 261 -10.33 -13.24 24.31
C SER A 261 -9.03 -12.64 23.79
N CYS A 262 -9.06 -11.41 23.25
CA CYS A 262 -7.86 -10.69 22.81
C CYS A 262 -7.32 -9.77 23.93
N SER A 263 -6.61 -10.38 24.88
CA SER A 263 -6.20 -9.74 26.14
C SER A 263 -4.89 -8.91 26.09
N ASP A 264 -4.56 -8.31 24.95
CA ASP A 264 -3.28 -7.60 24.68
C ASP A 264 -3.31 -6.11 25.08
N GLY A 265 -4.09 -5.77 26.10
CA GLY A 265 -4.17 -4.43 26.67
C GLY A 265 -5.13 -3.51 25.94
N LEU A 266 -4.91 -2.20 26.03
CA LEU A 266 -5.78 -1.21 25.38
C LEU A 266 -5.61 -1.26 23.84
N PRO A 267 -6.68 -0.97 23.07
CA PRO A 267 -6.68 -1.03 21.61
C PRO A 267 -6.01 0.21 21.00
N TYR A 268 -4.73 0.39 21.31
CA TYR A 268 -3.95 1.57 20.96
C TYR A 268 -2.52 1.19 20.63
N ARG A 269 -2.08 1.59 19.43
CA ARG A 269 -0.72 1.42 18.95
C ARG A 269 -0.22 2.72 18.31
N GLU A 270 1.04 3.07 18.53
CA GLU A 270 1.79 4.06 17.73
C GLU A 270 3.17 3.48 17.40
N VAL A 271 3.83 4.01 16.38
CA VAL A 271 5.17 3.58 16.00
C VAL A 271 6.14 4.77 16.12
N ASP A 272 7.03 4.65 17.10
CA ASP A 272 8.06 5.64 17.42
C ASP A 272 9.36 5.32 16.68
N VAL A 273 9.98 6.36 16.14
CA VAL A 273 11.33 6.31 15.57
C VAL A 273 12.23 7.21 16.38
N SER A 274 13.29 6.64 16.95
CA SER A 274 14.32 7.36 17.71
C SER A 274 15.69 7.26 17.04
N ILE A 275 16.47 8.34 17.12
CA ILE A 275 17.84 8.44 16.62
C ILE A 275 18.76 8.80 17.78
N ASP A 276 19.80 7.99 18.03
CA ASP A 276 20.74 8.16 19.13
C ASP A 276 20.06 8.39 20.50
N GLY A 277 19.00 7.62 20.77
CA GLY A 277 18.22 7.71 22.01
C GLY A 277 17.28 8.91 22.11
N ARG A 278 17.09 9.69 21.03
CA ARG A 278 16.14 10.81 20.97
C ARG A 278 14.98 10.50 20.03
N LEU A 279 13.75 10.67 20.50
CA LEU A 279 12.56 10.54 19.65
C LEU A 279 12.62 11.54 18.49
N ALA A 280 12.54 11.02 17.27
CA ALA A 280 12.68 11.75 16.02
C ALA A 280 11.40 11.76 15.18
N GLY A 281 10.46 10.85 15.45
CA GLY A 281 9.14 10.84 14.84
C GLY A 281 8.20 9.84 15.51
N VAL A 282 6.91 10.06 15.31
CA VAL A 282 5.78 9.24 15.82
C VAL A 282 4.83 8.99 14.65
N ALA A 283 4.05 7.91 14.64
CA ALA A 283 3.03 7.67 13.62
C ALA A 283 1.92 6.74 14.14
N ALA A 284 0.70 6.88 13.62
CA ALA A 284 -0.38 5.94 13.90
C ALA A 284 -0.41 4.83 12.81
N PRO A 285 -0.30 3.54 13.17
CA PRO A 285 -0.45 2.45 12.23
C PRO A 285 -1.89 2.34 11.70
N TYR A 286 -2.03 1.83 10.48
CA TYR A 286 -3.32 1.49 9.90
C TYR A 286 -3.73 0.09 10.37
N ALA A 287 -4.93 -0.07 10.93
CA ALA A 287 -5.47 -1.38 11.31
C ALA A 287 -5.97 -2.11 10.05
N VAL A 288 -5.04 -2.61 9.25
CA VAL A 288 -5.37 -3.41 8.06
C VAL A 288 -6.16 -4.64 8.51
N VAL A 289 -7.29 -4.90 7.88
CA VAL A 289 -7.94 -6.21 8.00
C VAL A 289 -7.35 -7.12 6.92
N TYR A 290 -6.66 -8.19 7.32
CA TYR A 290 -6.10 -9.15 6.37
C TYR A 290 -7.21 -9.99 5.72
N THR A 291 -6.91 -10.66 4.61
CA THR A 291 -7.93 -11.30 3.76
C THR A 291 -8.55 -12.59 4.30
N GLY A 292 -8.24 -12.97 5.53
CA GLY A 292 -8.98 -13.95 6.36
C GLY A 292 -9.48 -13.38 7.71
N GLY A 293 -9.25 -12.09 7.96
CA GLY A 293 -9.49 -11.44 9.25
C GLY A 293 -10.98 -11.19 9.57
N TRP A 294 -11.25 -10.61 10.74
CA TRP A 294 -12.61 -10.35 11.26
C TRP A 294 -13.47 -11.62 11.35
N SER A 295 -12.84 -12.79 11.49
CA SER A 295 -13.44 -14.13 11.65
C SER A 295 -14.49 -14.54 10.60
N ASN A 296 -14.65 -13.78 9.53
CA ASN A 296 -15.62 -14.02 8.46
C ASN A 296 -14.96 -13.82 7.08
N PRO A 297 -14.30 -14.86 6.54
CA PRO A 297 -13.48 -14.72 5.33
C PRO A 297 -14.30 -14.42 4.06
N PHE A 298 -15.61 -14.68 4.06
CA PHE A 298 -16.51 -14.39 2.94
C PHE A 298 -16.66 -12.89 2.64
N LEU A 299 -16.29 -12.01 3.58
CA LEU A 299 -16.18 -10.57 3.37
C LEU A 299 -15.08 -10.21 2.34
N TRP A 300 -14.04 -11.05 2.21
CA TRP A 300 -12.77 -10.65 1.56
C TRP A 300 -12.47 -11.35 0.23
N TYR A 301 -13.11 -12.50 -0.04
CA TYR A 301 -12.76 -13.38 -1.17
C TYR A 301 -12.72 -12.69 -2.53
N THR A 302 -13.68 -11.81 -2.84
CA THR A 302 -13.77 -11.10 -4.13
C THR A 302 -13.43 -9.61 -4.03
N THR A 303 -13.54 -9.05 -2.84
CA THR A 303 -13.27 -7.63 -2.55
C THR A 303 -12.44 -7.57 -1.26
N PRO A 304 -11.10 -7.57 -1.35
CA PRO A 304 -10.26 -7.51 -0.17
C PRO A 304 -10.48 -6.19 0.57
N SER A 305 -10.15 -6.19 1.87
CA SER A 305 -10.11 -4.97 2.68
C SER A 305 -9.20 -3.92 2.03
N PRO A 306 -9.51 -2.62 2.15
CA PRO A 306 -8.66 -1.57 1.62
C PRO A 306 -7.19 -1.78 2.05
N LYS A 307 -6.29 -1.68 1.06
CA LYS A 307 -4.83 -1.82 1.25
C LYS A 307 -4.32 -3.19 1.74
N ALA A 308 -5.13 -4.24 1.81
CA ALA A 308 -4.64 -5.56 2.23
C ALA A 308 -3.57 -6.15 1.29
N PHE A 309 -3.66 -5.88 -0.02
CA PHE A 309 -2.70 -6.36 -1.02
C PHE A 309 -1.45 -5.48 -1.17
N ASP A 310 -1.45 -4.27 -0.64
CA ASP A 310 -0.29 -3.38 -0.53
C ASP A 310 -0.40 -2.57 0.77
N ILE A 311 0.10 -3.17 1.85
CA ILE A 311 0.02 -2.61 3.18
C ILE A 311 0.92 -1.36 3.25
N PRO A 312 0.38 -0.19 3.61
CA PRO A 312 1.12 1.05 3.53
C PRO A 312 2.14 1.17 4.67
N ALA A 313 3.37 1.54 4.31
CA ALA A 313 4.39 1.92 5.28
C ALA A 313 4.07 3.26 5.96
N LEU A 314 4.56 3.44 7.17
CA LEU A 314 4.47 4.68 7.93
C LEU A 314 5.58 5.65 7.51
N GLY A 315 5.20 6.79 6.95
CA GLY A 315 6.14 7.84 6.54
C GLY A 315 6.57 8.76 7.69
N TYR A 316 7.83 9.17 7.68
CA TYR A 316 8.41 10.12 8.63
C TYR A 316 9.34 11.10 7.90
N ASP A 317 9.21 12.40 8.16
CA ASP A 317 10.23 13.37 7.77
C ASP A 317 11.22 13.58 8.93
N LEU A 318 12.43 13.02 8.79
CA LEU A 318 13.49 13.08 9.79
C LEU A 318 14.49 14.22 9.51
N THR A 319 14.20 15.08 8.52
CA THR A 319 15.08 16.17 8.06
C THR A 319 15.56 17.12 9.17
N PRO A 320 14.77 17.45 10.21
CA PRO A 320 15.27 18.26 11.33
C PRO A 320 16.54 17.71 12.01
N PHE A 321 16.80 16.41 11.91
CA PHE A 321 17.95 15.76 12.54
C PHE A 321 19.16 15.65 11.61
N VAL A 322 19.00 15.82 10.29
CA VAL A 322 20.08 15.59 9.29
C VAL A 322 21.38 16.31 9.65
N GLY A 323 21.29 17.55 10.13
CA GLY A 323 22.46 18.34 10.50
C GLY A 323 23.35 17.73 11.60
N THR A 324 22.83 16.79 12.39
CA THR A 324 23.58 16.06 13.42
C THR A 324 24.06 14.68 12.96
N LEU A 325 23.67 14.25 11.74
CA LEU A 325 23.90 12.90 11.22
C LEU A 325 24.89 12.87 10.03
N THR A 326 25.39 14.02 9.60
CA THR A 326 26.28 14.17 8.44
C THR A 326 27.78 14.16 8.80
N ASP A 327 28.15 13.58 9.95
CA ASP A 327 29.56 13.43 10.36
C ASP A 327 30.26 12.21 9.72
N GLY A 328 29.49 11.37 9.03
CA GLY A 328 29.94 10.15 8.35
C GLY A 328 30.19 8.99 9.30
N ARG A 329 29.62 9.00 10.51
CA ARG A 329 29.61 7.88 11.45
C ARG A 329 28.27 7.16 11.42
N PRO A 330 28.22 5.89 11.87
CA PRO A 330 26.95 5.22 12.12
C PRO A 330 26.24 5.85 13.31
N HIS A 331 24.94 6.09 13.14
CA HIS A 331 24.02 6.53 14.18
C HIS A 331 23.03 5.43 14.50
N GLN A 332 22.65 5.29 15.76
CA GLN A 332 21.67 4.28 16.15
C GLN A 332 20.27 4.74 15.74
N LEU A 333 19.50 3.84 15.14
CA LEU A 333 18.07 3.98 14.97
C LEU A 333 17.34 2.92 15.78
N ARG A 334 16.24 3.32 16.42
CA ARG A 334 15.33 2.45 17.16
C ARG A 334 13.91 2.68 16.69
N VAL A 335 13.20 1.60 16.39
CA VAL A 335 11.76 1.58 16.11
C VAL A 335 11.06 0.86 17.26
N HIS A 336 10.08 1.53 17.87
CA HIS A 336 9.32 1.03 19.01
C HIS A 336 7.82 1.08 18.72
N VAL A 337 7.08 0.05 19.10
CA VAL A 337 5.61 0.03 19.01
C VAL A 337 5.03 0.40 20.38
N VAL A 338 4.57 1.62 20.51
CA VAL A 338 3.91 2.14 21.72
C VAL A 338 2.60 1.38 21.93
N GLY A 339 2.27 1.04 23.18
CA GLY A 339 1.04 0.35 23.55
C GLY A 339 1.09 -1.17 23.38
N LEU A 340 2.13 -1.71 22.75
CA LEU A 340 2.43 -3.14 22.73
C LEU A 340 2.97 -3.56 24.11
N PRO A 341 2.38 -4.57 24.79
CA PRO A 341 2.88 -5.03 26.08
C PRO A 341 4.33 -5.55 26.04
N ASP A 342 5.07 -5.39 27.14
CA ASP A 342 6.45 -5.86 27.23
C ASP A 342 6.56 -7.36 26.99
N GLY A 343 7.47 -7.76 26.10
CA GLY A 343 7.68 -9.16 25.73
C GLY A 343 6.64 -9.73 24.75
N GLN A 344 5.62 -8.95 24.37
CA GLN A 344 4.64 -9.36 23.37
C GLN A 344 5.28 -9.39 21.98
N SER A 345 5.22 -10.55 21.33
CA SER A 345 5.55 -10.67 19.91
C SER A 345 4.33 -10.32 19.06
N GLY A 346 4.54 -9.94 17.80
CA GLY A 346 3.45 -9.77 16.85
C GLY A 346 3.78 -8.79 15.74
N TRP A 347 4.63 -7.81 16.01
CA TRP A 347 4.92 -6.76 15.03
C TRP A 347 6.18 -7.06 14.22
N THR A 348 6.02 -7.11 12.90
CA THR A 348 7.14 -7.03 11.96
C THR A 348 7.46 -5.57 11.68
N LEU A 349 8.73 -5.19 11.81
CA LEU A 349 9.22 -3.83 11.60
C LEU A 349 10.31 -3.84 10.54
N SER A 350 10.19 -3.00 9.51
CA SER A 350 11.18 -2.87 8.44
C SER A 350 11.36 -1.39 8.03
N PRO A 351 12.21 -0.63 8.73
CA PRO A 351 12.51 0.75 8.40
C PRO A 351 13.47 0.86 7.20
N SER A 352 13.24 1.87 6.35
CA SER A 352 14.09 2.20 5.21
C SER A 352 14.14 3.71 4.95
N PHE A 353 15.24 4.19 4.38
CA PHE A 353 15.56 5.62 4.36
C PHE A 353 15.77 6.15 2.94
N ARG A 354 15.20 7.33 2.67
CA ARG A 354 15.37 8.07 1.41
C ARG A 354 16.17 9.33 1.70
N VAL A 355 17.28 9.51 1.00
CA VAL A 355 18.24 10.58 1.27
C VAL A 355 18.44 11.43 0.01
N TRP A 356 18.29 12.74 0.17
CA TRP A 356 18.71 13.72 -0.85
C TRP A 356 20.01 14.37 -0.43
N ARG A 357 20.83 14.71 -1.40
CA ARG A 357 22.18 15.24 -1.22
C ARG A 357 22.32 16.60 -1.90
N ASP A 358 23.34 17.32 -1.45
CA ASP A 358 23.81 18.51 -2.11
C ASP A 358 25.03 18.18 -2.97
N ALA A 359 24.86 18.19 -4.30
CA ALA A 359 25.95 17.95 -5.24
C ALA A 359 27.05 19.02 -5.18
N GLY A 360 26.74 20.24 -4.69
CA GLY A 360 27.69 21.34 -4.55
C GLY A 360 28.48 21.34 -3.24
N ALA A 361 28.19 20.43 -2.31
CA ALA A 361 28.85 20.34 -1.02
C ALA A 361 29.49 18.97 -0.80
N THR A 362 30.73 18.95 -0.32
CA THR A 362 31.38 17.70 0.14
C THR A 362 30.92 17.30 1.54
N GLN A 363 30.49 18.29 2.34
CA GLN A 363 29.88 18.09 3.64
C GLN A 363 28.87 19.20 3.92
N VAL A 364 27.69 18.80 4.38
CA VAL A 364 26.65 19.67 4.89
C VAL A 364 26.79 19.72 6.40
N THR A 365 26.79 20.92 6.97
CA THR A 365 26.73 21.13 8.42
C THR A 365 25.34 21.54 8.83
N GLY A 366 24.91 21.21 10.03
CA GLY A 366 23.63 21.67 10.53
C GLY A 366 23.50 21.51 12.02
N GLY A 367 22.26 21.53 12.50
CA GLY A 367 21.95 21.20 13.87
C GLY A 367 20.46 21.14 14.13
N LEU A 368 20.10 20.36 15.14
CA LEU A 368 18.77 20.37 15.72
C LEU A 368 18.63 21.64 16.60
N THR A 369 17.60 22.43 16.35
CA THR A 369 17.32 23.68 17.09
C THR A 369 16.42 23.41 18.29
N SER A 370 15.37 22.63 18.09
CA SER A 370 14.42 22.27 19.13
C SER A 370 13.74 20.95 18.80
N SER A 371 13.38 20.19 19.83
CA SER A 371 12.48 19.04 19.74
C SER A 371 11.53 19.08 20.92
N SER A 372 10.25 18.89 20.65
CA SER A 372 9.16 18.79 21.62
C SER A 372 8.44 17.47 21.35
N THR A 373 8.70 16.50 22.21
CA THR A 373 8.21 15.13 22.11
C THR A 373 7.09 14.98 23.14
N GLY A 374 5.84 15.21 22.73
CA GLY A 374 4.72 14.96 23.63
C GLY A 374 4.58 13.47 23.88
N GLU A 375 4.42 13.05 25.13
CA GLU A 375 3.99 11.68 25.44
C GLU A 375 2.55 11.45 24.96
N PRO A 376 2.19 10.21 24.58
CA PRO A 376 0.82 9.81 24.35
C PRO A 376 -0.09 10.21 25.52
N LYS A 377 -1.20 10.87 25.24
CA LYS A 377 -2.29 11.09 26.20
C LYS A 377 -3.42 10.13 25.89
N VAL A 378 -3.46 9.00 26.59
CA VAL A 378 -4.48 7.97 26.46
C VAL A 378 -5.44 8.08 27.64
N THR A 379 -6.73 8.16 27.36
CA THR A 379 -7.81 8.08 28.34
C THR A 379 -8.73 6.95 27.94
N SER A 380 -9.06 6.07 28.87
CA SER A 380 -9.92 4.92 28.62
C SER A 380 -10.96 4.73 29.72
N ASP A 381 -12.13 4.23 29.36
CA ASP A 381 -13.12 3.62 30.25
C ASP A 381 -13.24 2.13 29.88
N VAL A 382 -13.17 1.27 30.88
CA VAL A 382 -13.08 -0.18 30.67
C VAL A 382 -14.01 -0.90 31.65
N ALA A 383 -14.88 -1.76 31.13
CA ALA A 383 -15.67 -2.68 31.92
C ALA A 383 -15.74 -4.07 31.27
N GLY A 384 -16.07 -5.06 32.07
CA GLY A 384 -16.13 -6.46 31.66
C GLY A 384 -15.56 -7.37 32.76
N THR A 385 -16.11 -8.57 32.87
CA THR A 385 -15.61 -9.59 33.79
C THR A 385 -15.95 -10.99 33.30
N GLY A 386 -14.91 -11.81 33.09
CA GLY A 386 -15.08 -13.18 32.60
C GLY A 386 -15.80 -13.16 31.25
N ASP A 387 -16.75 -14.07 31.09
CA ASP A 387 -17.51 -14.19 29.85
C ASP A 387 -18.77 -13.29 29.81
N GLY A 388 -18.86 -12.27 30.67
CA GLY A 388 -19.95 -11.31 30.66
C GLY A 388 -19.75 -10.20 29.62
N PRO A 389 -20.73 -9.30 29.43
CA PRO A 389 -20.59 -8.18 28.52
C PRO A 389 -19.53 -7.19 29.05
N GLY A 390 -18.91 -6.45 28.14
CA GLY A 390 -17.92 -5.47 28.49
C GLY A 390 -17.68 -4.44 27.39
N HIS A 391 -16.82 -3.48 27.68
CA HIS A 391 -16.44 -2.44 26.74
C HIS A 391 -15.05 -1.88 27.02
N VAL A 392 -14.45 -1.32 25.98
CA VAL A 392 -13.28 -0.44 26.03
C VAL A 392 -13.58 0.80 25.19
N ASP A 393 -13.84 1.92 25.88
CA ASP A 393 -13.90 3.24 25.25
C ASP A 393 -12.55 3.92 25.42
N LEU A 394 -11.93 4.38 24.34
CA LEU A 394 -10.59 4.95 24.34
C LEU A 394 -10.54 6.24 23.52
N THR A 395 -9.85 7.24 24.06
CA THR A 395 -9.39 8.41 23.31
C THR A 395 -7.89 8.60 23.50
N ALA A 396 -7.17 8.82 22.42
CA ALA A 396 -5.74 9.08 22.47
C ALA A 396 -5.35 10.29 21.62
N THR A 397 -4.39 11.07 22.10
CA THR A 397 -3.78 12.17 21.35
C THR A 397 -2.29 12.27 21.59
N ARG A 398 -1.53 12.63 20.56
CA ARG A 398 -0.11 12.95 20.68
C ARG A 398 0.28 14.08 19.75
N SER A 399 1.23 14.90 20.17
CA SER A 399 1.84 15.92 19.32
C SER A 399 3.36 15.82 19.37
N PHE A 400 3.97 15.99 18.21
CA PHE A 400 5.41 15.99 18.02
C PHE A 400 5.81 17.23 17.23
N THR A 401 6.92 17.87 17.60
CA THR A 401 7.51 18.96 16.81
C THR A 401 9.02 18.92 16.89
N ALA A 402 9.69 18.96 15.74
CA ALA A 402 11.14 19.10 15.65
C ALA A 402 11.52 20.16 14.63
N THR A 403 12.48 21.01 14.98
CA THR A 403 13.05 22.03 14.10
C THR A 403 14.54 21.86 14.03
N GLY A 404 15.08 21.79 12.82
CA GLY A 404 16.50 21.73 12.55
C GLY A 404 16.87 22.53 11.33
N TRP A 405 18.17 22.65 11.07
CA TRP A 405 18.66 23.33 9.88
C TRP A 405 19.90 22.65 9.33
N VAL A 406 20.09 22.83 8.03
CA VAL A 406 21.29 22.43 7.30
C VAL A 406 21.81 23.62 6.49
N ARG A 407 23.12 23.68 6.26
CA ARG A 407 23.75 24.66 5.37
C ARG A 407 24.21 23.94 4.11
N THR A 408 23.51 24.23 3.01
CA THR A 408 23.81 23.73 1.67
C THR A 408 24.71 24.73 0.93
N SER A 409 25.16 24.36 -0.25
CA SER A 409 25.86 25.17 -1.24
C SER A 409 25.03 26.38 -1.71
N THR A 410 23.70 26.30 -1.60
CA THR A 410 22.76 27.36 -1.97
C THR A 410 22.25 28.18 -0.79
N GLY A 411 22.62 27.81 0.44
CA GLY A 411 22.31 28.57 1.66
C GLY A 411 21.78 27.70 2.80
N ARG A 412 21.37 28.35 3.89
CA ARG A 412 20.75 27.64 5.01
C ARG A 412 19.31 27.25 4.66
N VAL A 413 18.91 26.03 4.98
CA VAL A 413 17.51 25.58 4.97
C VAL A 413 17.15 25.19 6.39
N THR A 414 16.03 25.71 6.90
CA THR A 414 15.47 25.33 8.20
C THR A 414 14.21 24.51 7.96
N THR A 415 14.13 23.33 8.55
CA THR A 415 12.99 22.43 8.43
C THR A 415 12.33 22.25 9.77
N THR A 416 11.03 22.50 9.83
CA THR A 416 10.18 22.20 10.99
C THR A 416 9.21 21.11 10.60
N VAL A 417 9.17 20.03 11.37
CA VAL A 417 8.20 18.95 11.26
C VAL A 417 7.29 19.04 12.46
N GLN A 418 5.97 19.06 12.21
CA GLN A 418 4.93 18.98 13.23
C GLN A 418 4.06 17.77 12.90
N ARG A 419 3.71 16.96 13.90
CA ARG A 419 2.81 15.83 13.72
C ARG A 419 1.79 15.77 14.84
N ALA A 420 0.55 15.47 14.50
CA ALA A 420 -0.55 15.33 15.44
C ALA A 420 -1.28 14.01 15.18
N LEU A 421 -1.35 13.17 16.22
CA LEU A 421 -2.02 11.89 16.23
C LEU A 421 -3.29 11.98 17.06
N ARG A 422 -4.38 11.36 16.59
CA ARG A 422 -5.65 11.22 17.29
C ARG A 422 -6.22 9.83 17.04
N ASN A 423 -6.77 9.23 18.08
CA ASN A 423 -7.55 8.00 17.97
C ASN A 423 -8.75 8.06 18.92
N THR A 424 -9.89 7.57 18.44
CA THR A 424 -11.09 7.29 19.23
C THR A 424 -11.50 5.86 18.93
N SER A 425 -11.76 5.06 19.96
CA SER A 425 -12.25 3.69 19.82
C SER A 425 -13.37 3.47 20.83
N ALA A 426 -14.45 2.83 20.40
CA ALA A 426 -15.52 2.33 21.25
C ALA A 426 -15.74 0.87 20.85
N HIS A 427 -15.21 -0.03 21.67
CA HIS A 427 -15.31 -1.47 21.48
C HIS A 427 -16.23 -2.03 22.56
N VAL A 428 -17.24 -2.81 22.18
CA VAL A 428 -18.25 -3.38 23.08
C VAL A 428 -18.47 -4.83 22.69
N TRP A 429 -18.54 -5.73 23.66
CA TRP A 429 -18.92 -7.11 23.43
C TRP A 429 -20.03 -7.56 24.39
N THR A 430 -20.83 -8.51 23.92
CA THR A 430 -21.92 -9.11 24.71
C THR A 430 -21.46 -10.36 25.48
N ASP A 431 -22.38 -11.02 26.19
CA ASP A 431 -22.10 -12.28 26.87
C ASP A 431 -21.41 -13.28 25.93
N GLN A 432 -20.33 -13.90 26.40
CA GLN A 432 -19.53 -14.88 25.66
C GLN A 432 -18.97 -14.35 24.33
N GLU A 433 -18.83 -13.03 24.19
CA GLU A 433 -18.40 -12.37 22.95
C GLU A 433 -19.32 -12.71 21.76
N GLY A 434 -20.61 -12.95 22.03
CA GLY A 434 -21.57 -13.35 21.00
C GLY A 434 -21.78 -12.27 19.93
N ASP A 435 -21.70 -11.00 20.30
CA ASP A 435 -21.57 -9.87 19.37
C ASP A 435 -20.39 -9.03 19.85
N ASP A 436 -19.47 -8.74 18.93
CA ASP A 436 -18.32 -7.86 19.12
C ASP A 436 -18.43 -6.68 18.17
N THR A 437 -18.65 -5.48 18.71
CA THR A 437 -18.89 -4.24 17.97
C THR A 437 -17.75 -3.25 18.17
N LEU A 438 -17.22 -2.71 17.07
CA LEU A 438 -16.19 -1.69 17.08
C LEU A 438 -16.65 -0.45 16.32
N HIS A 439 -16.52 0.72 16.94
CA HIS A 439 -16.54 2.02 16.28
C HIS A 439 -15.23 2.76 16.57
N ALA A 440 -14.34 2.82 15.58
CA ALA A 440 -13.02 3.41 15.77
C ALA A 440 -12.60 4.32 14.62
N ALA A 441 -11.84 5.37 14.96
CA ALA A 441 -11.29 6.32 14.02
C ALA A 441 -9.89 6.76 14.42
N TRP A 442 -9.03 6.95 13.42
CA TRP A 442 -7.65 7.41 13.57
C TRP A 442 -7.42 8.59 12.63
N ARG A 443 -6.65 9.58 13.10
CA ARG A 443 -6.17 10.70 12.29
C ARG A 443 -4.72 10.99 12.61
N ASP A 444 -3.89 10.96 11.58
CA ASP A 444 -2.48 11.29 11.60
C ASP A 444 -2.24 12.44 10.62
N THR A 445 -1.74 13.57 11.11
CA THR A 445 -1.41 14.73 10.26
C THR A 445 0.02 15.16 10.51
N GLN A 446 0.86 15.09 9.48
CA GLN A 446 2.21 15.64 9.46
C GLN A 446 2.24 16.92 8.62
N THR A 447 2.84 17.98 9.14
CA THR A 447 3.13 19.21 8.40
C THR A 447 4.63 19.47 8.46
N VAL A 448 5.26 19.55 7.29
CA VAL A 448 6.68 19.86 7.12
C VAL A 448 6.81 21.24 6.49
N THR A 449 7.47 22.16 7.17
CA THR A 449 7.79 23.49 6.66
C THR A 449 9.29 23.59 6.40
N ALA A 450 9.68 23.67 5.12
CA ALA A 450 11.05 23.89 4.69
C ALA A 450 11.25 25.36 4.29
N THR A 451 12.07 26.08 5.04
CA THR A 451 12.34 27.51 4.87
C THR A 451 13.77 27.74 4.39
N PRO A 452 13.99 28.13 3.12
CA PRO A 452 15.31 28.47 2.61
C PRO A 452 15.77 29.84 3.14
N ALA A 453 17.08 30.12 3.07
CA ALA A 453 17.68 31.39 3.46
C ALA A 453 17.18 32.57 2.61
N ALA A 454 16.89 32.30 1.33
CA ALA A 454 16.25 33.23 0.42
C ALA A 454 15.12 32.51 -0.33
N GLY A 455 13.96 33.16 -0.43
CA GLY A 455 12.76 32.60 -1.06
C GLY A 455 11.61 32.37 -0.09
N ARG A 456 10.55 31.71 -0.57
CA ARG A 456 9.36 31.38 0.22
C ARG A 456 9.49 29.97 0.80
N ALA A 457 8.96 29.77 1.99
CA ALA A 457 8.83 28.45 2.57
C ALA A 457 7.95 27.54 1.71
N THR A 458 8.32 26.27 1.65
CA THR A 458 7.46 25.21 1.09
C THR A 458 6.87 24.45 2.27
N VAL A 459 5.57 24.22 2.24
CA VAL A 459 4.84 23.47 3.27
C VAL A 459 4.24 22.23 2.64
N THR A 460 4.60 21.07 3.17
CA THR A 460 4.01 19.77 2.81
C THR A 460 3.11 19.31 3.96
N THR A 461 1.88 18.94 3.66
CA THR A 461 0.95 18.35 4.62
C THR A 461 0.56 16.96 4.14
N ASP A 462 0.85 15.96 4.95
CA ASP A 462 0.40 14.59 4.79
C ASP A 462 -0.69 14.32 5.83
N GLU A 463 -1.86 13.86 5.40
CA GLU A 463 -2.95 13.44 6.27
C GLU A 463 -3.30 11.99 5.97
N ARG A 464 -3.42 11.16 7.02
CA ARG A 464 -4.03 9.84 6.96
C ARG A 464 -5.22 9.82 7.90
N ARG A 465 -6.35 9.34 7.40
CA ARG A 465 -7.55 9.08 8.21
C ARG A 465 -8.02 7.68 7.95
N TYR A 466 -8.44 7.02 9.02
CA TYR A 466 -8.99 5.68 8.95
C TYR A 466 -10.18 5.58 9.89
N ALA A 467 -11.21 4.84 9.48
CA ALA A 467 -12.27 4.42 10.38
C ALA A 467 -12.69 2.98 10.09
N LYS A 468 -13.09 2.28 11.15
CA LYS A 468 -13.63 0.94 11.14
C LYS A 468 -14.89 0.95 12.01
N ASP A 469 -15.99 0.50 11.43
CA ASP A 469 -17.30 0.50 12.05
C ASP A 469 -17.98 -0.82 11.71
N GLY A 470 -18.23 -1.68 12.68
CA GLY A 470 -18.86 -2.96 12.40
C GLY A 470 -19.07 -3.85 13.60
N THR A 471 -19.74 -4.97 13.34
CA THR A 471 -20.03 -6.02 14.31
C THR A 471 -19.65 -7.39 13.75
N LEU A 472 -19.02 -8.21 14.58
CA LEU A 472 -18.82 -9.64 14.37
C LEU A 472 -19.75 -10.38 15.34
N GLY A 473 -20.68 -11.17 14.80
CA GLY A 473 -21.52 -12.07 15.57
C GLY A 473 -20.96 -13.48 15.56
N PHE A 474 -21.01 -14.16 16.70
CA PHE A 474 -20.60 -15.56 16.88
C PHE A 474 -21.60 -16.27 17.81
N HIS A 475 -22.75 -16.65 17.27
CA HIS A 475 -23.89 -17.16 18.04
C HIS A 475 -23.99 -18.68 17.94
N PRO A 476 -24.39 -19.44 18.97
CA PRO A 476 -24.57 -20.88 18.86
C PRO A 476 -25.58 -21.25 17.76
N HIS A 477 -25.20 -22.17 16.87
CA HIS A 477 -26.05 -22.64 15.80
C HIS A 477 -27.12 -23.61 16.34
N ALA A 478 -28.37 -23.37 15.96
CA ALA A 478 -29.50 -24.12 16.51
C ALA A 478 -29.43 -25.62 16.16
N GLY A 479 -29.36 -26.46 17.19
CA GLY A 479 -29.48 -27.92 17.05
C GLY A 479 -28.21 -28.66 16.65
N VAL A 480 -27.05 -27.99 16.59
CA VAL A 480 -25.75 -28.63 16.34
C VAL A 480 -24.73 -28.16 17.39
N ASP A 481 -24.39 -29.06 18.32
CA ASP A 481 -23.45 -28.76 19.40
C ASP A 481 -22.06 -28.40 18.83
N GLY A 482 -21.50 -27.28 19.27
CA GLY A 482 -20.18 -26.79 18.83
C GLY A 482 -20.17 -26.10 17.46
N ALA A 483 -21.35 -25.91 16.84
CA ALA A 483 -21.50 -25.08 15.66
C ALA A 483 -22.00 -23.67 16.01
N TYR A 484 -21.64 -22.69 15.18
CA TYR A 484 -21.94 -21.28 15.43
C TYR A 484 -22.36 -20.58 14.14
N ASP A 485 -23.40 -19.75 14.22
CA ASP A 485 -23.75 -18.77 13.20
C ASP A 485 -22.82 -17.57 13.35
N VAL A 486 -21.91 -17.43 12.38
CA VAL A 486 -20.97 -16.32 12.30
C VAL A 486 -21.54 -15.27 11.36
N THR A 487 -21.66 -14.04 11.82
CA THR A 487 -22.14 -12.90 11.02
C THR A 487 -21.12 -11.77 11.04
N GLY A 488 -21.01 -11.04 9.94
CA GLY A 488 -20.19 -9.84 9.86
C GLY A 488 -20.98 -8.73 9.20
N ASP A 489 -20.88 -7.53 9.75
CA ASP A 489 -21.28 -6.26 9.15
C ASP A 489 -20.14 -5.29 9.39
N LEU A 490 -19.48 -4.83 8.31
CA LEU A 490 -18.30 -4.00 8.43
C LEU A 490 -18.24 -2.92 7.37
N ALA A 491 -18.08 -1.68 7.82
CA ALA A 491 -17.70 -0.53 7.04
C ALA A 491 -16.27 -0.09 7.38
N ILE A 492 -15.47 0.13 6.34
CA ILE A 492 -14.12 0.65 6.45
C ILE A 492 -13.98 1.88 5.57
N THR A 493 -13.32 2.93 6.08
CA THR A 493 -12.88 4.06 5.25
C THR A 493 -11.42 4.35 5.48
N TRP A 494 -10.68 4.56 4.39
CA TRP A 494 -9.29 4.98 4.42
C TRP A 494 -9.14 6.22 3.55
N HIS A 495 -8.48 7.25 4.07
CA HIS A 495 -8.18 8.47 3.34
C HIS A 495 -6.70 8.83 3.48
N ALA A 496 -6.16 9.33 2.39
CA ALA A 496 -4.83 9.89 2.31
C ALA A 496 -4.84 11.21 1.55
N GLY A 497 -4.26 12.24 2.16
CA GLY A 497 -4.04 13.53 1.53
C GLY A 497 -2.56 13.87 1.52
N HIS A 498 -2.08 14.42 0.41
CA HIS A 498 -0.74 14.98 0.27
C HIS A 498 -0.83 16.34 -0.42
N VAL A 499 -0.50 17.41 0.28
CA VAL A 499 -0.60 18.77 -0.24
C VAL A 499 0.74 19.48 -0.09
N VAL A 500 1.24 20.05 -1.18
CA VAL A 500 2.46 20.87 -1.20
C VAL A 500 2.09 22.29 -1.59
N THR A 501 2.47 23.27 -0.77
CA THR A 501 2.24 24.69 -1.02
C THR A 501 3.52 25.50 -0.93
N ARG A 502 3.55 26.65 -1.61
CA ARG A 502 4.62 27.65 -1.50
C ARG A 502 4.03 29.06 -1.47
N GLY A 503 3.99 29.67 -0.28
CA GLY A 503 3.18 30.87 -0.06
C GLY A 503 1.70 30.54 -0.27
N ALA A 504 1.00 31.30 -1.13
CA ALA A 504 -0.41 31.05 -1.44
C ALA A 504 -0.65 30.05 -2.60
N SER A 505 0.42 29.56 -3.24
CA SER A 505 0.31 28.67 -4.41
C SER A 505 0.31 27.21 -3.98
N VAL A 506 -0.61 26.41 -4.52
CA VAL A 506 -0.60 24.94 -4.43
C VAL A 506 0.30 24.41 -5.55
N LEU A 507 1.28 23.60 -5.19
CA LEU A 507 2.22 22.97 -6.13
C LEU A 507 1.79 21.55 -6.48
N ALA A 508 1.22 20.84 -5.52
CA ALA A 508 0.64 19.52 -5.69
C ALA A 508 -0.46 19.33 -4.64
N ASP A 509 -1.54 18.65 -5.00
CA ASP A 509 -2.60 18.23 -4.09
C ASP A 509 -3.15 16.90 -4.58
N HIS A 510 -2.84 15.84 -3.85
CA HIS A 510 -3.28 14.48 -4.10
C HIS A 510 -4.20 14.04 -2.96
N GLN A 511 -5.38 13.54 -3.30
CA GLN A 511 -6.38 13.05 -2.37
C GLN A 511 -6.85 11.67 -2.80
N GLU A 512 -6.72 10.69 -1.93
CA GLU A 512 -7.23 9.34 -2.13
C GLU A 512 -8.22 9.00 -1.02
N THR A 513 -9.34 8.38 -1.36
CA THR A 513 -10.28 7.80 -0.43
C THR A 513 -10.69 6.43 -0.93
N SER A 514 -10.41 5.39 -0.15
CA SER A 514 -10.92 4.04 -0.38
C SER A 514 -11.94 3.69 0.71
N GLY A 515 -12.94 2.90 0.36
CA GLY A 515 -13.92 2.42 1.32
C GLY A 515 -14.46 1.05 0.98
N TYR A 516 -15.03 0.43 2.00
CA TYR A 516 -15.62 -0.89 1.97
C TYR A 516 -16.88 -0.87 2.84
N ASP A 517 -17.89 -1.62 2.44
CA ASP A 517 -19.15 -1.86 3.15
C ASP A 517 -19.58 -3.28 2.79
N GLY A 518 -19.67 -4.16 3.79
CA GLY A 518 -19.96 -5.56 3.51
C GLY A 518 -20.62 -6.27 4.65
N THR A 519 -21.56 -7.14 4.30
CA THR A 519 -22.15 -8.11 5.21
C THR A 519 -21.83 -9.51 4.74
N ALA A 520 -21.66 -10.43 5.70
CA ALA A 520 -21.48 -11.84 5.40
C ALA A 520 -22.00 -12.71 6.55
N SER A 521 -22.34 -13.96 6.25
CA SER A 521 -22.70 -14.95 7.24
C SER A 521 -22.24 -16.34 6.81
N TRP A 522 -21.99 -17.22 7.78
CA TRP A 522 -21.72 -18.64 7.55
C TRP A 522 -21.86 -19.44 8.85
N VAL A 523 -21.97 -20.76 8.73
CA VAL A 523 -22.02 -21.68 9.87
C VAL A 523 -20.62 -22.25 10.12
N TYR A 524 -20.03 -21.90 11.26
CA TYR A 524 -18.79 -22.48 11.77
C TYR A 524 -19.05 -23.81 12.50
N GLY A 525 -18.02 -24.65 12.63
CA GLY A 525 -18.09 -25.91 13.37
C GLY A 525 -18.78 -27.07 12.65
N VAL A 526 -19.21 -26.87 11.40
CA VAL A 526 -19.88 -27.88 10.56
C VAL A 526 -19.00 -28.35 9.39
N PRO A 527 -19.32 -29.51 8.76
CA PRO A 527 -18.71 -29.92 7.49
C PRO A 527 -18.78 -28.82 6.42
N ARG A 528 -17.87 -28.84 5.44
CA ARG A 528 -17.71 -27.74 4.48
C ARG A 528 -18.99 -27.48 3.68
N GLU A 529 -19.68 -28.55 3.30
CA GLU A 529 -20.95 -28.55 2.56
C GLU A 529 -22.10 -27.89 3.32
N ASP A 530 -22.04 -27.88 4.66
CA ASP A 530 -23.07 -27.36 5.55
C ASP A 530 -22.77 -25.93 6.04
N ARG A 531 -21.68 -25.30 5.57
CA ARG A 531 -21.30 -23.95 6.02
C ARG A 531 -22.21 -22.84 5.51
N HIS A 532 -22.91 -23.05 4.39
CA HIS A 532 -23.89 -22.11 3.82
C HIS A 532 -23.48 -20.63 3.86
N GLY A 533 -22.31 -20.30 3.30
CA GLY A 533 -21.78 -18.93 3.35
C GLY A 533 -22.49 -17.96 2.41
N GLU A 534 -22.84 -16.77 2.89
CA GLU A 534 -23.41 -15.67 2.10
C GLU A 534 -22.62 -14.38 2.33
N ALA A 535 -22.53 -13.51 1.31
CA ALA A 535 -22.00 -12.15 1.46
C ALA A 535 -22.55 -11.19 0.39
N ASP A 536 -22.70 -9.93 0.77
CA ASP A 536 -22.92 -8.78 -0.13
C ASP A 536 -21.91 -7.69 0.24
N THR A 537 -20.96 -7.42 -0.66
CA THR A 537 -19.83 -6.54 -0.39
C THR A 537 -19.68 -5.46 -1.45
N ARG A 538 -19.38 -4.25 -1.02
CA ARG A 538 -19.14 -3.08 -1.86
C ARG A 538 -17.78 -2.51 -1.49
N SER A 539 -17.01 -2.14 -2.50
CA SER A 539 -15.79 -1.37 -2.28
C SER A 539 -15.67 -0.26 -3.32
N TRP A 540 -14.98 0.81 -2.95
CA TRP A 540 -14.82 1.96 -3.82
C TRP A 540 -13.52 2.69 -3.55
N SER A 541 -13.05 3.41 -4.57
CA SER A 541 -11.94 4.34 -4.44
C SER A 541 -12.25 5.61 -5.23
N THR A 542 -11.76 6.74 -4.72
CA THR A 542 -11.76 8.03 -5.39
C THR A 542 -10.38 8.63 -5.22
N VAL A 543 -9.73 8.96 -6.34
CA VAL A 543 -8.43 9.63 -6.36
C VAL A 543 -8.58 10.94 -7.11
N THR A 544 -8.05 12.02 -6.57
CA THR A 544 -8.01 13.34 -7.22
C THR A 544 -6.59 13.89 -7.12
N ASP A 545 -6.04 14.30 -8.25
CA ASP A 545 -4.75 14.96 -8.34
C ASP A 545 -4.95 16.36 -8.91
N ARG A 546 -4.32 17.36 -8.30
CA ARG A 546 -4.25 18.72 -8.81
C ARG A 546 -2.80 19.16 -8.96
N GLY A 547 -2.44 19.51 -10.18
CA GLY A 547 -1.10 20.01 -10.52
C GLY A 547 -0.93 21.50 -10.26
N ALA A 548 0.33 21.96 -10.28
CA ALA A 548 0.68 23.38 -10.13
C ALA A 548 0.11 24.28 -11.25
N ASP A 549 -0.21 23.71 -12.40
CA ASP A 549 -0.84 24.39 -13.54
C ASP A 549 -2.36 24.55 -13.39
N GLY A 550 -2.94 24.02 -12.30
CA GLY A 550 -4.38 24.01 -12.03
C GLY A 550 -5.13 22.87 -12.73
N SER A 551 -4.44 22.00 -13.49
CA SER A 551 -5.05 20.77 -14.00
C SER A 551 -5.54 19.92 -12.85
N THR A 552 -6.67 19.24 -13.04
CA THR A 552 -7.22 18.30 -12.07
C THR A 552 -7.58 17.02 -12.82
N THR A 553 -7.13 15.88 -12.31
CA THR A 553 -7.56 14.56 -12.77
C THR A 553 -8.29 13.87 -11.63
N SER A 554 -9.37 13.17 -11.96
CA SER A 554 -10.14 12.41 -10.98
C SER A 554 -10.44 11.02 -11.49
N TYR A 555 -10.26 10.04 -10.61
CA TYR A 555 -10.56 8.64 -10.78
C TYR A 555 -11.62 8.23 -9.77
N GLN A 556 -12.60 7.45 -10.20
CA GLN A 556 -13.50 6.75 -9.29
C GLN A 556 -13.75 5.34 -9.78
N ARG A 557 -13.74 4.37 -8.87
CA ARG A 557 -14.20 3.01 -9.15
C ARG A 557 -15.08 2.50 -8.02
N ARG A 558 -16.10 1.73 -8.38
CA ARG A 558 -17.02 1.05 -7.46
C ARG A 558 -17.19 -0.40 -7.87
N LEU A 559 -17.04 -1.29 -6.91
CA LEU A 559 -17.20 -2.73 -7.01
C LEU A 559 -18.39 -3.15 -6.14
N HIS A 560 -19.17 -4.11 -6.63
CA HIS A 560 -20.20 -4.79 -5.85
C HIS A 560 -20.09 -6.28 -6.14
N SER A 561 -19.93 -7.09 -5.11
CA SER A 561 -19.92 -8.54 -5.19
C SER A 561 -21.02 -9.13 -4.32
N VAL A 562 -21.63 -10.20 -4.80
CA VAL A 562 -22.63 -10.99 -4.07
C VAL A 562 -22.25 -12.45 -4.20
N ASN A 563 -22.06 -13.13 -3.08
CA ASN A 563 -21.80 -14.58 -3.00
C ASN A 563 -20.70 -15.06 -3.96
N GLY A 564 -19.58 -14.34 -4.01
CA GLY A 564 -18.42 -14.72 -4.82
C GLY A 564 -18.49 -14.28 -6.28
N VAL A 565 -19.51 -13.54 -6.71
CA VAL A 565 -19.65 -13.03 -8.08
C VAL A 565 -19.59 -11.51 -8.07
N VAL A 566 -18.77 -10.90 -8.94
CA VAL A 566 -18.73 -9.45 -9.13
C VAL A 566 -19.89 -9.03 -10.04
N VAL A 567 -20.94 -8.49 -9.43
CA VAL A 567 -22.19 -8.11 -10.12
C VAL A 567 -22.15 -6.69 -10.68
N ALA A 568 -21.25 -5.83 -10.19
CA ALA A 568 -20.96 -4.53 -10.78
C ALA A 568 -19.49 -4.12 -10.61
N ASP A 569 -18.92 -3.55 -11.67
CA ASP A 569 -17.59 -2.94 -11.70
C ASP A 569 -17.67 -1.69 -12.58
N ARG A 570 -17.69 -0.51 -11.95
CA ARG A 570 -17.89 0.78 -12.63
C ARG A 570 -16.69 1.66 -12.38
N THR A 571 -16.04 2.11 -13.45
CA THR A 571 -14.89 3.01 -13.39
C THR A 571 -15.17 4.27 -14.19
N THR A 572 -14.79 5.43 -13.65
CA THR A 572 -14.87 6.73 -14.32
C THR A 572 -13.56 7.50 -14.16
N TRP A 573 -13.11 8.11 -15.25
CA TRP A 573 -12.00 9.05 -15.29
C TRP A 573 -12.52 10.39 -15.78
N SER A 574 -12.09 11.50 -15.19
CA SER A 574 -12.48 12.86 -15.57
C SER A 574 -11.34 13.86 -15.44
#